data_AF-A0A7D5V2D2-F1
#
_entry.id   AF-A0A7D5V2D2-F1
#
_cell.length_a   1.000
_cell.length_b   1.000
_cell.length_c   1.000
_cell.angle_alpha   90.00
_cell.angle_beta   90.00
_cell.angle_gamma   90.00
#
_symmetry.space_group_name_H-M   'P 1'
#
loop_
_entity.id
_entity.type
_entity.pdbx_description
1 polymer ?
#
loop_
_entity_poly.entity_id
_entity_poly.type
_entity_poly.pdbx_seq_one_letter_code
_entity_poly.pdbx_strand_id
1 'polypeptide(L)' 'MSLVNSFYSALFRKNYAMLAAVFTAGFAFEVGFNNGVNKWWDNHNRGRQWKDIRSKYVEETAEDDE' A
#
# COMPACT_ATOMS: atom_id res chain seq x y z
N MET A 1 3.92 -26.28 -24.10
CA MET A 1 2.99 -25.97 -22.99
C MET A 1 2.99 -24.46 -22.80
N SER A 2 1.82 -23.83 -22.69
CA SER A 2 1.72 -22.38 -22.43
C SER A 2 2.12 -22.04 -20.98
N LEU A 3 2.74 -20.88 -20.77
CA LEU A 3 3.07 -20.33 -19.44
C LEU A 3 1.85 -20.29 -18.51
N VAL A 4 0.66 -19.97 -19.06
CA VAL A 4 -0.60 -19.96 -18.31
C VAL A 4 -0.95 -21.34 -17.79
N ASN A 5 -0.75 -22.40 -18.60
CA ASN A 5 -1.02 -23.77 -18.19
C ASN A 5 -0.02 -24.26 -17.12
N SER A 6 1.24 -23.84 -17.22
CA SER A 6 2.25 -24.11 -16.19
C SER A 6 1.89 -23.44 -14.87
N PHE A 7 1.46 -22.18 -14.90
CA PHE A 7 1.07 -21.42 -13.71
C PHE A 7 -0.20 -21.99 -13.05
N TYR A 8 -1.22 -22.28 -13.87
CA TYR A 8 -2.46 -22.89 -13.40
C TYR A 8 -2.22 -24.27 -12.76
N SER A 9 -1.43 -25.12 -13.42
CA SER A 9 -1.13 -26.46 -12.89
C SER A 9 -0.32 -26.41 -11.58
N ALA A 10 0.57 -25.43 -11.43
CA ALA A 10 1.39 -25.25 -10.24
C ALA A 10 0.63 -24.67 -9.03
N LEU A 11 -0.21 -23.65 -9.25
CA LEU A 11 -0.80 -22.88 -8.14
C LEU A 11 -2.30 -23.10 -7.95
N PHE A 12 -3.06 -23.37 -9.02
CA PHE A 12 -4.52 -23.34 -8.98
C PHE A 12 -5.19 -24.72 -9.12
N ARG A 13 -4.46 -25.75 -9.54
CA ARG A 13 -5.04 -27.10 -9.73
C ARG A 13 -5.36 -27.83 -8.42
N LYS A 14 -4.70 -27.51 -7.30
CA LYS A 14 -4.92 -28.14 -5.99
C LYS A 14 -5.45 -27.11 -4.99
N ASN A 15 -6.55 -27.44 -4.30
CA ASN A 15 -7.23 -26.50 -3.38
C ASN A 15 -6.30 -25.92 -2.31
N TYR A 16 -5.47 -26.72 -1.65
CA TYR A 16 -4.57 -26.20 -0.62
C TYR A 16 -3.51 -25.25 -1.20
N ALA A 17 -2.96 -25.56 -2.39
CA ALA A 17 -1.96 -24.74 -3.06
C ALA A 17 -2.58 -23.42 -3.53
N MET A 18 -3.81 -23.48 -4.05
CA MET A 18 -4.59 -22.30 -4.42
C MET A 18 -4.82 -21.39 -3.22
N LEU A 19 -5.28 -21.94 -2.09
CA LEU A 19 -5.52 -21.17 -0.87
C LEU A 19 -4.23 -20.49 -0.38
N ALA A 20 -3.12 -21.23 -0.31
CA ALA A 20 -1.82 -20.67 0.07
C ALA A 20 -1.38 -19.55 -0.89
N ALA A 21 -1.53 -19.75 -2.20
CA ALA A 21 -1.18 -18.75 -3.21
C ALA A 21 -2.01 -17.48 -3.08
N VAL A 22 -3.34 -17.61 -2.94
CA VAL A 22 -4.25 -16.45 -2.83
C VAL A 22 -4.01 -15.67 -1.54
N PHE A 23 -3.84 -16.34 -0.39
CA PHE A 23 -3.56 -15.63 0.87
C PHE A 23 -2.20 -14.94 0.86
N THR A 24 -1.16 -15.61 0.36
CA THR A 24 0.17 -15.00 0.24
C THR A 24 0.15 -13.81 -0.71
N ALA A 25 -0.51 -13.94 -1.86
CA ALA A 25 -0.66 -12.86 -2.82
C ALA A 25 -1.47 -11.70 -2.22
N GLY A 26 -2.54 -11.97 -1.48
CA GLY A 26 -3.33 -10.95 -0.80
C GLY A 26 -2.48 -10.11 0.16
N PHE A 27 -1.70 -10.76 1.04
CA PHE A 27 -0.82 -10.07 1.98
C PHE A 27 0.28 -9.27 1.26
N ALA A 28 0.96 -9.88 0.29
CA ALA A 28 2.01 -9.20 -0.47
C ALA A 28 1.46 -8.00 -1.26
N PHE A 29 0.27 -8.16 -1.85
CA PHE A 29 -0.43 -7.10 -2.56
C PHE A 29 -0.81 -5.96 -1.62
N GLU A 30 -1.40 -6.24 -0.47
CA GLU A 30 -1.78 -5.22 0.52
C GLU A 30 -0.59 -4.34 0.90
N VAL A 31 0.55 -4.96 1.28
CA VAL A 31 1.76 -4.21 1.66
C VAL A 31 2.30 -3.38 0.50
N GLY A 32 2.41 -3.97 -0.69
CA GLY A 32 2.96 -3.28 -1.86
C GLY A 32 2.05 -2.15 -2.36
N PHE A 33 0.75 -2.44 -2.45
CA PHE A 33 -0.26 -1.53 -2.95
C PHE A 33 -0.44 -0.33 -2.02
N ASN A 34 -0.60 -0.55 -0.71
CA ASN A 34 -0.76 0.54 0.24
C ASN A 34 0.46 1.48 0.23
N ASN A 35 1.67 0.94 0.27
CA ASN A 35 2.89 1.75 0.22
C ASN A 35 3.04 2.50 -1.11
N GLY A 36 2.77 1.83 -2.23
CA GLY A 36 2.87 2.42 -3.56
C GLY A 36 1.87 3.55 -3.78
N VAL A 37 0.59 3.29 -3.47
CA VAL A 37 -0.50 4.26 -3.67
C VAL A 37 -0.39 5.42 -2.68
N ASN A 38 -0.05 5.17 -1.41
CA ASN A 38 0.20 6.26 -0.46
C ASN A 38 1.35 7.15 -0.92
N LYS A 39 2.48 6.57 -1.37
CA LYS A 39 3.60 7.37 -1.88
C LYS A 39 3.22 8.20 -3.11
N TRP A 40 2.44 7.62 -4.02
CA TRP A 40 1.93 8.34 -5.18
C TRP A 40 1.01 9.49 -4.76
N TRP A 41 0.06 9.22 -3.87
CA TRP A 41 -0.88 10.20 -3.33
C TRP A 41 -0.16 11.35 -2.64
N ASP A 42 0.79 11.02 -1.78
CA ASP A 42 1.60 11.98 -1.03
C ASP A 42 2.38 12.90 -1.96
N ASN A 43 2.95 12.33 -3.02
CA ASN A 43 3.69 13.09 -4.00
C ASN A 43 2.78 14.01 -4.81
N HIS A 44 1.59 13.53 -5.19
CA HIS A 44 0.64 14.30 -5.98
C HIS A 44 0.01 15.46 -5.18
N ASN A 45 -0.19 15.28 -3.87
CA ASN A 45 -0.83 16.25 -2.99
C ASN A 45 0.16 17.02 -2.10
N ARG A 46 1.45 17.01 -2.45
CA ARG A 46 2.50 17.66 -1.67
C ARG A 46 2.19 19.14 -1.42
N GLY A 47 2.38 19.58 -0.19
CA GLY A 47 2.14 20.96 0.25
C GLY A 47 0.68 21.27 0.58
N ARG A 48 -0.23 20.30 0.40
CA ARG A 48 -1.66 20.43 0.75
C ARG A 48 -2.08 19.49 1.88
N GLN A 49 -1.26 18.49 2.20
CA GLN A 49 -1.60 17.52 3.23
C GLN A 49 -1.32 18.10 4.61
N TRP A 50 -2.09 17.67 5.60
CA TRP A 50 -1.87 18.09 6.99
C TRP A 50 -0.42 17.88 7.43
N LYS A 51 0.19 16.72 7.12
CA LYS A 51 1.60 16.44 7.44
C LYS A 51 2.60 17.44 6.83
N ASP A 52 2.24 18.11 5.74
CA ASP A 52 3.08 19.10 5.07
C ASP A 52 2.91 20.51 5.66
N ILE A 53 1.73 20.83 6.20
CA ILE A 53 1.36 22.18 6.67
C ILE A 53 1.21 22.30 8.19
N ARG A 54 1.21 21.17 8.93
CA ARG A 54 0.94 21.12 10.36
C ARG A 54 1.83 22.03 11.18
N SER A 55 3.12 22.12 10.85
CA SER A 55 4.08 22.91 11.64
C SER A 55 3.64 24.37 11.77
N LYS A 56 3.05 24.95 10.72
CA LYS A 56 2.57 26.33 10.71
C LYS A 56 1.55 26.64 11.79
N TYR A 57 0.67 25.68 12.10
CA TYR A 57 -0.47 25.92 12.99
C TYR A 57 -0.23 25.45 14.42
N VAL A 58 0.64 24.46 14.60
CA VAL A 58 0.95 23.89 15.93
C VAL A 58 2.06 24.68 16.63
N GLU A 59 2.96 25.32 15.88
CA GLU A 59 3.94 26.26 16.46
C GLU A 59 3.29 27.61 16.80
N GLU A 60 2.41 28.16 15.94
CA GLU A 60 1.61 29.37 16.25
C GLU A 60 0.81 29.23 17.56
N THR A 61 0.23 28.06 17.83
CA THR A 61 -0.50 27.85 19.09
C THR A 61 0.41 27.76 20.31
N ALA A 62 1.67 27.38 20.14
CA ALA A 62 2.62 27.32 21.26
C ALA A 62 3.21 28.70 21.60
N GLU A 63 3.38 29.57 20.60
CA GLU A 63 3.83 30.96 20.81
C GLU A 63 2.70 31.89 21.30
N ASP A 64 1.43 31.62 20.95
CA ASP A 64 0.28 32.39 21.45
C ASP A 64 -0.15 32.03 22.89
N ASP A 65 0.29 30.87 23.41
CA ASP A 65 -0.01 30.39 24.78
C ASP A 65 1.08 30.73 25.82
N GLU A 66 2.21 31.36 25.43
CA GLU A 66 3.23 31.97 26.31
C GLU A 66 3.06 33.50 26.46
#